data_AF-K9GPL8-F1
#
_entry.id   AF-K9GPL8-F1
#
_cell.length_a   1.000
_cell.length_b   1.000
_cell.length_c   1.000
_cell.angle_alpha   90.00
_cell.angle_beta   90.00
_cell.angle_gamma   90.00
#
_symmetry.space_group_name_H-M   'P 1'
#
loop_
_entity.id
_entity.type
_entity.pdbx_description
1 polymer ?
#
loop_
_entity_poly.entity_id
_entity_poly.type
_entity_poly.pdbx_seq_one_letter_code
_entity_poly.pdbx_strand_id
1 'polypeptide(L)'
;MTASQHITIGDLRPRVQYVADGTLADFSYPFPIFDAADLEVYLGETLTASGFAVTGIGENGGGTVAFTAAPAAGTLVTLRRRLTVQRVTDFQEGGAFRAKVVNDELDYQTAVLQQLAVDISRCLRLSPTDPTQANLELPHVEPGKPIGWNADGTGLTNDPADFTAVQSAVAADAAAAEAAAQRADERAAIAESVTEPLLLSTVDAQEAAIMAQDSQTAAAASASAAAASETAAAGSAAEAAADATVSRTGGDDTMTSLWIAEVNRLAVSGMAAVAQAAETGARAAADAALVERLRTEAAAARAEAMVVVGSKPWQVLPNWAATGRA
;
A
#
# COMPACT_ATOMS: atom_id res chain seq x y z
N MET A 1 -48.09 -71.38 -24.41
CA MET A 1 -48.27 -69.92 -24.43
C MET A 1 -46.89 -69.30 -24.65
N THR A 2 -46.52 -69.04 -25.89
CA THR A 2 -45.35 -68.21 -26.20
C THR A 2 -45.71 -66.80 -25.77
N ALA A 3 -45.08 -66.29 -24.71
CA ALA A 3 -45.14 -64.89 -24.36
C ALA A 3 -44.78 -64.10 -25.63
N SER A 4 -45.68 -63.23 -26.10
CA SER A 4 -45.41 -62.37 -27.24
C SER A 4 -44.16 -61.55 -26.92
N GLN A 5 -43.08 -61.74 -27.69
CA GLN A 5 -41.88 -60.90 -27.62
C GLN A 5 -42.28 -59.46 -27.96
N HIS A 6 -42.55 -58.66 -26.94
CA HIS A 6 -42.54 -57.21 -27.02
C HIS A 6 -41.61 -56.69 -25.93
N ILE A 7 -40.99 -55.56 -26.20
CA ILE A 7 -40.09 -54.91 -25.25
C ILE A 7 -40.93 -54.44 -24.07
N THR A 8 -40.52 -54.69 -22.83
CA THR A 8 -41.14 -54.09 -21.65
C THR A 8 -40.19 -53.04 -21.08
N ILE A 9 -40.69 -51.81 -20.92
CA ILE A 9 -39.89 -50.71 -20.38
C ILE A 9 -39.92 -50.75 -18.84
N GLY A 10 -38.82 -51.22 -18.23
CA GLY A 10 -38.59 -51.15 -16.79
C GLY A 10 -38.13 -49.77 -16.32
N ASP A 11 -38.14 -49.50 -15.01
CA ASP A 11 -37.68 -48.24 -14.40
C ASP A 11 -36.14 -48.15 -14.35
N LEU A 12 -35.53 -48.01 -15.54
CA LEU A 12 -34.08 -47.92 -15.71
C LEU A 12 -33.74 -46.64 -16.45
N ARG A 13 -32.70 -45.95 -15.98
CA ARG A 13 -32.21 -44.75 -16.66
C ARG A 13 -31.56 -45.19 -17.99
N PRO A 14 -32.01 -44.68 -19.15
CA PRO A 14 -31.53 -45.10 -20.48
C PRO A 14 -30.14 -44.53 -20.82
N ARG A 15 -29.21 -44.57 -19.87
CA ARG A 15 -27.85 -44.07 -19.96
C ARG A 15 -26.94 -44.78 -18.96
N VAL A 16 -25.78 -45.23 -19.42
CA VAL A 16 -24.72 -45.80 -18.57
C VAL A 16 -23.35 -45.25 -18.98
N GLN A 17 -22.41 -45.20 -18.04
CA GLN A 17 -21.05 -44.75 -18.26
C GLN A 17 -20.05 -45.74 -17.69
N TYR A 18 -18.94 -45.91 -18.41
CA TYR A 18 -17.80 -46.74 -18.02
C TYR A 18 -16.51 -45.95 -18.22
N VAL A 19 -15.49 -46.26 -17.41
CA VAL A 19 -14.12 -45.81 -17.66
C VAL A 19 -13.38 -46.99 -18.27
N ALA A 20 -12.90 -46.84 -19.50
CA ALA A 20 -12.17 -47.90 -20.19
C ALA A 20 -10.80 -48.12 -19.53
N ASP A 21 -10.37 -49.38 -19.48
CA ASP A 21 -9.07 -49.82 -18.96
C ASP A 21 -8.01 -50.02 -20.05
N GLY A 22 -8.38 -49.83 -21.33
CA GLY A 22 -7.51 -50.08 -22.48
C GLY A 22 -7.50 -51.51 -23.00
N THR A 23 -8.23 -52.44 -22.36
CA THR A 23 -8.26 -53.87 -22.70
C THR A 23 -9.66 -54.39 -22.95
N LEU A 24 -10.64 -53.97 -22.15
CA LEU A 24 -12.04 -54.36 -22.30
C LEU A 24 -12.64 -53.67 -23.53
N ALA A 25 -13.17 -54.48 -24.44
CA ALA A 25 -13.86 -54.00 -25.65
C ALA A 25 -15.38 -54.13 -25.56
N ASP A 26 -15.90 -54.87 -24.57
CA ASP A 26 -17.33 -55.14 -24.43
C ASP A 26 -17.93 -54.33 -23.27
N PHE A 27 -18.93 -53.51 -23.59
CA PHE A 27 -19.62 -52.66 -22.62
C PHE A 27 -21.13 -52.91 -22.69
N SER A 28 -21.72 -53.36 -21.58
CA SER A 28 -23.15 -53.65 -21.53
C SER A 28 -23.99 -52.38 -21.38
N TYR A 29 -25.21 -52.39 -21.89
CA TYR A 29 -26.21 -51.34 -21.63
C TYR A 29 -27.46 -52.00 -21.04
N PRO A 30 -27.94 -51.57 -19.85
CA PRO A 30 -29.00 -52.26 -19.12
C PRO A 30 -30.41 -51.77 -19.47
N PHE A 31 -30.63 -51.27 -20.70
CA PHE A 31 -31.92 -50.70 -21.10
C PHE A 31 -32.28 -51.13 -22.52
N PRO A 32 -33.57 -51.29 -22.83
CA PRO A 32 -33.98 -51.75 -24.15
C PRO A 32 -33.78 -50.65 -25.22
N ILE A 33 -33.41 -51.07 -26.43
CA ILE A 33 -33.36 -50.25 -27.66
C ILE A 33 -34.21 -50.93 -28.74
N PHE A 34 -34.83 -50.15 -29.63
CA PHE A 34 -35.74 -50.67 -30.65
C PHE A 34 -35.02 -50.92 -31.98
N ASP A 35 -34.05 -50.06 -32.31
CA ASP A 35 -33.13 -50.19 -33.43
C ASP A 35 -31.68 -49.97 -32.96
N ALA A 36 -30.69 -50.41 -33.76
CA ALA A 36 -29.28 -50.10 -33.51
C ALA A 36 -29.01 -48.59 -33.54
N ALA A 37 -29.73 -47.85 -34.38
CA ALA A 37 -29.60 -46.39 -34.52
C ALA A 37 -30.13 -45.63 -33.29
N ASP A 38 -30.93 -46.27 -32.43
CA ASP A 38 -31.43 -45.66 -31.20
C ASP A 38 -30.38 -45.61 -30.08
N LEU A 39 -29.19 -46.19 -30.28
CA LEU A 39 -28.10 -46.18 -29.32
C LEU A 39 -27.00 -45.22 -29.76
N GLU A 40 -26.77 -44.17 -28.97
CA GLU A 40 -25.62 -43.30 -29.14
C GLU A 40 -24.47 -43.77 -28.26
N VAL A 41 -23.30 -43.88 -28.88
CA VAL A 41 -22.05 -44.31 -28.25
C VAL A 41 -21.05 -43.16 -28.28
N TYR A 42 -20.60 -42.72 -27.11
CA TYR A 42 -19.59 -41.67 -26.99
C TYR A 42 -18.29 -42.22 -26.41
N LEU A 43 -17.18 -41.79 -26.99
CA LEU A 43 -15.83 -41.93 -26.44
C LEU A 43 -15.35 -40.53 -26.03
N GLY A 44 -15.31 -40.28 -24.73
CA GLY A 44 -15.17 -38.91 -24.20
C GLY A 44 -16.37 -38.05 -24.59
N GLU A 45 -16.12 -36.98 -25.34
CA GLU A 45 -17.15 -36.06 -25.85
C GLU A 45 -17.53 -36.32 -27.31
N THR A 46 -16.85 -37.26 -27.98
CA THR A 46 -17.05 -37.54 -29.40
C THR A 46 -18.09 -38.63 -29.62
N LEU A 47 -19.15 -38.30 -30.37
CA LEU A 47 -20.11 -39.29 -30.87
C LEU A 47 -19.41 -40.21 -31.87
N THR A 48 -19.38 -41.50 -31.55
CA THR A 48 -18.76 -42.54 -32.37
C THR A 48 -19.86 -43.26 -33.12
N ALA A 49 -19.83 -43.20 -34.46
CA ALA A 49 -20.87 -43.80 -35.31
C ALA A 49 -20.48 -45.18 -35.88
N SER A 50 -19.24 -45.62 -35.70
CA SER A 50 -18.73 -46.90 -36.24
C SER A 50 -17.59 -47.45 -35.39
N GLY A 51 -17.11 -48.65 -35.70
CA GLY A 51 -16.02 -49.30 -34.94
C GLY A 51 -16.50 -50.13 -33.74
N PHE A 52 -17.81 -50.38 -33.64
CA PHE A 52 -18.42 -51.28 -32.69
C PHE A 52 -19.62 -52.02 -33.30
N ALA A 53 -20.02 -53.12 -32.68
CA ALA A 53 -21.24 -53.85 -32.97
C ALA A 53 -22.19 -53.78 -31.77
N VAL A 54 -23.48 -53.67 -32.02
CA VAL A 54 -24.52 -53.64 -30.99
C VAL A 54 -25.28 -54.96 -30.99
N THR A 55 -25.41 -55.58 -29.83
CA THR A 55 -26.17 -56.82 -29.60
C THR A 55 -27.23 -56.57 -28.54
N GLY A 56 -28.30 -57.38 -28.49
CA GLY A 56 -29.41 -57.17 -27.53
C GLY A 56 -30.39 -56.08 -27.94
N ILE A 57 -30.54 -55.85 -29.25
CA ILE A 57 -31.60 -55.00 -29.81
C ILE A 57 -32.94 -55.73 -29.63
N GLY A 58 -33.97 -55.04 -29.15
CA GLY A 58 -35.26 -55.66 -28.87
C GLY A 58 -35.36 -56.43 -27.55
N GLU A 59 -34.28 -56.49 -26.76
CA GLU A 59 -34.25 -57.23 -25.49
C GLU A 59 -34.55 -56.32 -24.29
N ASN A 60 -35.38 -56.82 -23.35
CA ASN A 60 -35.82 -56.06 -22.17
C ASN A 60 -34.66 -55.66 -21.25
N GLY A 61 -33.66 -56.54 -21.11
CA GLY A 61 -32.48 -56.31 -20.27
C GLY A 61 -31.42 -55.43 -20.93
N GLY A 62 -31.66 -54.97 -22.15
CA GLY A 62 -30.65 -54.34 -22.99
C GLY A 62 -29.65 -55.36 -23.54
N GLY A 63 -28.41 -54.91 -23.74
CA GLY A 63 -27.46 -55.65 -24.56
C GLY A 63 -26.02 -55.22 -24.36
N THR A 64 -25.19 -55.38 -25.39
CA THR A 64 -23.74 -55.09 -25.33
C THR A 64 -23.26 -54.37 -26.58
N VAL A 65 -22.41 -53.37 -26.38
CA VAL A 65 -21.60 -52.70 -27.39
C VAL A 65 -20.21 -53.34 -27.39
N ALA A 66 -19.87 -54.03 -28.47
CA ALA A 66 -18.58 -54.68 -28.66
C ALA A 66 -17.71 -53.85 -29.62
N PHE A 67 -16.67 -53.19 -29.10
CA PHE A 67 -15.74 -52.41 -29.91
C PHE A 67 -14.79 -53.30 -30.69
N THR A 68 -14.48 -52.90 -31.92
CA THR A 68 -13.47 -53.58 -32.76
C THR A 68 -12.05 -53.42 -32.22
N ALA A 69 -11.78 -52.31 -31.53
CA ALA A 69 -10.56 -52.05 -30.77
C ALA A 69 -10.95 -51.48 -29.41
N ALA A 70 -10.33 -51.97 -28.33
CA ALA A 70 -10.62 -51.51 -26.97
C ALA A 70 -10.36 -49.99 -26.86
N PRO A 71 -11.29 -49.20 -26.30
CA PRO A 71 -11.07 -47.78 -26.06
C PRO A 71 -9.85 -47.58 -25.14
N ALA A 72 -9.05 -46.53 -25.40
CA ALA A 72 -7.83 -46.26 -24.64
C ALA A 72 -8.11 -46.11 -23.13
N ALA A 73 -7.16 -46.51 -22.29
CA ALA A 73 -7.28 -46.43 -20.85
C ALA A 73 -7.60 -44.99 -20.39
N GLY A 74 -8.58 -44.83 -19.50
CA GLY A 74 -9.07 -43.54 -19.03
C GLY A 74 -10.13 -42.88 -19.90
N THR A 75 -10.45 -43.45 -21.08
CA THR A 75 -11.54 -42.93 -21.94
C THR A 75 -12.90 -43.19 -21.28
N LEU A 76 -13.72 -42.15 -21.18
CA LEU A 76 -15.09 -42.27 -20.71
C LEU A 76 -15.99 -42.81 -21.82
N VAL A 77 -16.46 -44.04 -21.70
CA VAL A 77 -17.43 -44.64 -22.61
C VAL A 77 -18.82 -44.30 -22.10
N THR A 78 -19.63 -43.61 -22.90
CA THR A 78 -21.03 -43.31 -22.55
C THR A 78 -21.95 -43.98 -23.56
N LEU A 79 -22.86 -44.81 -23.07
CA LEU A 79 -23.91 -45.44 -23.88
C LEU A 79 -25.25 -44.83 -23.46
N ARG A 80 -26.01 -44.27 -24.41
CA ARG A 80 -27.33 -43.70 -24.12
C ARG A 80 -28.33 -44.00 -25.22
N ARG A 81 -29.59 -44.20 -24.85
CA ARG A 81 -30.69 -44.30 -25.82
C ARG A 81 -31.07 -42.92 -26.33
N ARG A 82 -31.25 -42.77 -27.64
CA ARG A 82 -31.77 -41.58 -28.29
C ARG A 82 -32.84 -41.96 -29.31
N LEU A 83 -34.10 -41.95 -28.86
CA LEU A 83 -35.27 -42.15 -29.71
C LEU A 83 -35.67 -40.87 -30.44
N THR A 84 -36.12 -41.03 -31.68
CA THR A 84 -36.74 -39.95 -32.45
C THR A 84 -38.18 -39.75 -31.99
N VAL A 85 -38.55 -38.56 -31.53
CA VAL A 85 -39.91 -38.29 -31.05
C VAL A 85 -40.84 -38.09 -32.24
N GLN A 86 -41.43 -39.19 -32.72
CA GLN A 86 -42.41 -39.21 -33.80
C GLN A 86 -43.39 -40.37 -33.60
N ARG A 87 -44.63 -40.20 -34.05
CA ARG A 87 -45.60 -41.30 -34.13
C ARG A 87 -45.71 -41.75 -35.58
N VAL A 88 -45.34 -43.00 -35.84
CA VAL A 88 -45.37 -43.61 -37.19
C VAL A 88 -46.52 -44.60 -37.36
N THR A 89 -47.17 -44.99 -36.27
CA THR A 89 -48.28 -45.94 -36.25
C THR A 89 -49.63 -45.22 -36.29
N ASP A 90 -50.56 -45.73 -37.11
CA ASP A 90 -51.96 -45.28 -37.16
C ASP A 90 -52.94 -46.45 -36.94
N PHE A 91 -53.88 -46.27 -36.01
CA PHE A 91 -54.87 -47.31 -35.65
C PHE A 91 -56.17 -47.08 -36.41
N GLN A 92 -56.59 -48.07 -37.20
CA GLN A 92 -57.82 -47.99 -37.99
C GLN A 92 -59.06 -48.23 -37.12
N GLU A 93 -60.06 -47.36 -37.24
CA GLU A 93 -61.35 -47.51 -36.56
C GLU A 93 -62.10 -48.75 -37.09
N GLY A 94 -62.68 -49.55 -36.18
CA GLY A 94 -63.39 -50.79 -36.54
C GLY A 94 -62.48 -51.94 -37.01
N GLY A 95 -61.16 -51.75 -37.04
CA GLY A 95 -60.18 -52.80 -37.34
C GLY A 95 -60.01 -53.81 -36.19
N ALA A 96 -59.39 -54.95 -36.49
CA ALA A 96 -59.05 -55.92 -35.47
C ALA A 96 -58.06 -55.34 -34.44
N PHE A 97 -58.28 -55.58 -33.14
CA PHE A 97 -57.41 -55.10 -32.08
C PHE A 97 -56.05 -55.83 -32.12
N ARG A 98 -55.02 -55.14 -32.60
CA ARG A 98 -53.65 -55.66 -32.70
C ARG A 98 -52.89 -55.35 -31.42
N ALA A 99 -53.13 -56.15 -30.37
CA ALA A 99 -52.54 -55.96 -29.04
C ALA A 99 -51.02 -55.76 -29.06
N LYS A 100 -50.30 -56.50 -29.92
CA LYS A 100 -48.84 -56.33 -30.08
C LYS A 100 -48.45 -54.91 -30.51
N VAL A 101 -49.11 -54.38 -31.54
CA VAL A 101 -48.79 -53.04 -32.09
C VAL A 101 -49.10 -51.96 -31.06
N VAL A 102 -50.19 -52.13 -30.31
CA VAL A 102 -50.56 -51.21 -29.23
C VAL A 102 -49.52 -51.24 -28.12
N ASN A 103 -49.08 -52.42 -27.69
CA ASN A 103 -48.02 -52.53 -26.68
C ASN A 103 -46.71 -51.92 -27.18
N ASP A 104 -46.25 -52.28 -28.38
CA ASP A 104 -45.01 -51.74 -28.96
C ASP A 104 -45.03 -50.18 -28.99
N GLU A 105 -46.17 -49.57 -29.34
CA GLU A 105 -46.34 -48.12 -29.36
C GLU A 105 -46.35 -47.51 -27.93
N LEU A 106 -47.03 -48.15 -26.97
CA LEU A 106 -47.04 -47.71 -25.57
C LEU A 106 -45.65 -47.84 -24.93
N ASP A 107 -44.92 -48.91 -25.25
CA ASP A 107 -43.54 -49.13 -24.82
C ASP A 107 -42.62 -48.07 -25.42
N TYR A 108 -42.76 -47.75 -26.71
CA TYR A 108 -42.00 -46.66 -27.34
C TYR A 108 -42.24 -45.30 -26.67
N GLN A 109 -43.51 -44.95 -26.41
CA GLN A 109 -43.85 -43.69 -25.74
C GLN A 109 -43.30 -43.64 -24.31
N THR A 110 -43.39 -44.74 -23.56
CA THR A 110 -42.81 -44.85 -22.21
C THR A 110 -41.29 -44.68 -22.24
N ALA A 111 -40.63 -45.26 -23.24
CA ALA A 111 -39.19 -45.13 -23.43
C ALA A 111 -38.76 -43.68 -23.75
N VAL A 112 -39.56 -42.94 -24.54
CA VAL A 112 -39.38 -41.51 -24.81
C VAL A 112 -39.55 -40.68 -23.54
N LEU A 113 -40.55 -40.98 -22.71
CA LEU A 113 -40.78 -40.28 -21.44
C LEU A 113 -39.60 -40.45 -20.46
N GLN A 114 -39.03 -41.66 -20.36
CA GLN A 114 -37.83 -41.89 -19.56
C GLN A 114 -36.62 -41.10 -20.08
N GLN A 115 -36.44 -41.06 -21.40
CA GLN A 115 -35.37 -40.27 -22.01
C GLN A 115 -35.54 -38.78 -21.70
N LEU A 116 -36.75 -38.24 -21.85
CA LEU A 116 -37.05 -36.85 -21.53
C LEU A 116 -36.82 -36.54 -20.04
N ALA A 117 -37.17 -37.46 -19.14
CA ALA A 117 -36.88 -37.31 -17.71
C ALA A 117 -35.37 -37.20 -17.43
N VAL A 118 -34.54 -37.97 -18.14
CA VAL A 118 -33.07 -37.84 -18.04
C VAL A 118 -32.59 -36.51 -18.61
N ASP A 119 -33.09 -36.09 -19.78
CA ASP A 119 -32.71 -34.82 -20.39
C ASP A 119 -33.07 -33.63 -19.48
N ILE A 120 -34.30 -33.59 -18.96
CA ILE A 120 -34.77 -32.55 -18.02
C ILE A 120 -33.96 -32.57 -16.72
N SER A 121 -33.58 -33.75 -16.20
CA SER A 121 -32.75 -33.85 -14.99
C SER A 121 -31.38 -33.21 -15.13
N ARG A 122 -30.93 -32.95 -16.36
CA ARG A 122 -29.65 -32.33 -16.71
C ARG A 122 -29.80 -30.86 -17.11
N CYS A 123 -31.01 -30.31 -17.02
CA CYS A 123 -31.28 -28.88 -17.18
C CYS A 123 -31.21 -28.15 -15.83
N LEU A 124 -31.15 -26.82 -15.88
CA LEU A 124 -31.37 -25.97 -14.70
C LEU A 124 -32.82 -26.16 -14.22
N ARG A 125 -32.98 -26.46 -12.93
CA ARG A 125 -34.28 -26.68 -12.28
C ARG A 125 -34.34 -25.94 -10.96
N LEU A 126 -35.51 -25.38 -10.66
CA LEU A 126 -35.80 -24.90 -9.31
C LEU A 126 -36.02 -26.09 -8.37
N SER A 127 -35.78 -25.87 -7.08
CA SER A 127 -36.15 -26.83 -6.06
C SER A 127 -37.68 -26.99 -6.04
N PRO A 128 -38.24 -28.19 -5.80
CA PRO A 128 -39.67 -28.37 -5.62
C PRO A 128 -40.26 -27.57 -4.44
N THR A 129 -39.40 -27.14 -3.51
CA THR A 129 -39.77 -26.35 -2.33
C THR A 129 -39.56 -24.85 -2.52
N ASP A 130 -39.10 -24.43 -3.71
CA ASP A 130 -38.82 -23.04 -3.95
C ASP A 130 -40.14 -22.23 -3.94
N PRO A 131 -40.28 -21.21 -3.09
CA PRO A 131 -41.51 -20.43 -3.01
C PRO A 131 -41.65 -19.44 -4.18
N THR A 132 -40.59 -19.24 -4.98
CA THR A 132 -40.58 -18.27 -6.07
C THR A 132 -41.11 -18.88 -7.37
N GLN A 133 -41.91 -18.08 -8.09
CA GLN A 133 -42.27 -18.38 -9.49
C GLN A 133 -41.25 -17.73 -10.43
N ALA A 134 -39.96 -17.97 -10.19
CA ALA A 134 -38.92 -17.32 -10.97
C ALA A 134 -38.88 -17.86 -12.41
N ASN A 135 -38.76 -16.96 -13.39
CA ASN A 135 -38.62 -17.34 -14.80
C ASN A 135 -37.19 -17.87 -15.05
N LEU A 136 -37.09 -19.14 -15.43
CA LEU A 136 -35.83 -19.81 -15.78
C LEU A 136 -35.50 -19.74 -17.28
N GLU A 137 -36.24 -18.96 -18.05
CA GLU A 137 -35.86 -18.66 -19.43
C GLU A 137 -34.48 -17.99 -19.43
N LEU A 138 -33.55 -18.61 -20.15
CA LEU A 138 -32.21 -18.06 -20.27
C LEU A 138 -32.26 -16.73 -21.03
N PRO A 139 -31.59 -15.68 -20.53
CA PRO A 139 -31.46 -14.43 -21.27
C PRO A 139 -30.74 -14.69 -22.61
N HIS A 140 -30.90 -13.78 -23.56
CA HIS A 140 -30.20 -13.85 -24.84
C HIS A 140 -28.69 -13.99 -24.60
N VAL A 141 -28.02 -14.87 -25.34
CA VAL A 141 -26.59 -15.15 -25.14
C VAL A 141 -25.76 -13.90 -25.42
N GLU A 142 -25.03 -13.44 -24.41
CA GLU A 142 -24.06 -12.35 -24.52
C GLU A 142 -22.65 -12.89 -24.25
N PRO A 143 -21.74 -12.88 -25.24
CA PRO A 143 -20.39 -13.38 -25.05
C PRO A 143 -19.67 -12.71 -23.87
N GLY A 144 -19.10 -13.52 -22.97
CA GLY A 144 -18.35 -13.04 -21.81
C GLY A 144 -19.21 -12.61 -20.61
N LYS A 145 -20.54 -12.62 -20.72
CA LYS A 145 -21.44 -12.32 -19.59
C LYS A 145 -21.86 -13.59 -18.85
N PRO A 146 -21.77 -13.61 -17.51
CA PRO A 146 -22.29 -14.72 -16.72
C PRO A 146 -23.82 -14.63 -16.61
N ILE A 147 -24.45 -15.77 -16.34
CA ILE A 147 -25.88 -15.83 -15.99
C ILE A 147 -26.00 -15.69 -14.47
N GLY A 148 -26.84 -14.75 -14.02
CA GLY A 148 -27.14 -14.50 -12.62
C GLY A 148 -28.64 -14.30 -12.38
N TRP A 149 -29.03 -14.18 -11.11
CA TRP A 149 -30.39 -13.78 -10.74
C TRP A 149 -30.53 -12.27 -10.89
N ASN A 150 -31.68 -11.80 -11.37
CA ASN A 150 -32.00 -10.38 -11.35
C ASN A 150 -32.14 -9.87 -9.90
N ALA A 151 -32.06 -8.56 -9.71
CA ALA A 151 -32.12 -7.94 -8.38
C ALA A 151 -33.43 -8.27 -7.62
N ASP A 152 -34.51 -8.51 -8.36
CA ASP A 152 -35.83 -8.84 -7.80
C ASP A 152 -36.01 -10.33 -7.47
N GLY A 153 -35.04 -11.20 -7.82
CA GLY A 153 -35.13 -12.66 -7.63
C GLY A 153 -36.26 -13.33 -8.43
N THR A 154 -36.77 -12.69 -9.47
CA THR A 154 -37.90 -13.15 -10.29
C THR A 154 -37.48 -13.84 -11.57
N GLY A 155 -36.19 -13.83 -11.92
CA GLY A 155 -35.69 -14.52 -13.10
C GLY A 155 -34.20 -14.37 -13.34
N LEU A 156 -33.74 -14.95 -14.44
CA LEU A 156 -32.33 -14.94 -14.85
C LEU A 156 -32.00 -13.71 -15.71
N THR A 157 -30.81 -13.15 -15.53
CA THR A 157 -30.26 -12.05 -16.32
C THR A 157 -28.81 -12.33 -16.68
N ASN A 158 -28.33 -11.74 -17.78
CA ASN A 158 -26.89 -11.58 -17.97
C ASN A 158 -26.44 -10.55 -16.93
N ASP A 159 -25.56 -10.96 -16.02
CA ASP A 159 -25.12 -10.06 -14.95
C ASP A 159 -24.28 -8.93 -15.58
N PRO A 160 -24.60 -7.65 -15.34
CA PRO A 160 -23.76 -6.55 -15.80
C PRO A 160 -22.36 -6.60 -15.20
N ALA A 161 -22.19 -7.20 -14.01
CA ALA A 161 -20.91 -7.46 -13.39
C ALA A 161 -20.16 -8.53 -14.21
N ASP A 162 -19.32 -8.05 -15.13
CA ASP A 162 -18.28 -8.87 -15.70
C ASP A 162 -17.39 -9.33 -14.52
N PHE A 163 -17.41 -10.64 -14.21
CA PHE A 163 -16.60 -11.21 -13.13
C PHE A 163 -15.13 -10.77 -13.26
N THR A 164 -14.64 -10.56 -14.47
CA THR A 164 -13.30 -10.05 -14.77
C THR A 164 -13.12 -8.60 -14.32
N ALA A 165 -14.13 -7.75 -14.53
CA ALA A 165 -14.13 -6.37 -14.09
C ALA A 165 -14.21 -6.26 -12.56
N VAL A 166 -15.03 -7.08 -11.92
CA VAL A 166 -15.10 -7.16 -10.45
C VAL A 166 -13.76 -7.64 -9.88
N GLN A 167 -13.16 -8.68 -10.46
CA GLN A 167 -11.84 -9.16 -10.04
C GLN A 167 -10.76 -8.09 -10.20
N SER A 168 -10.78 -7.35 -11.31
CA SER A 168 -9.83 -6.25 -11.57
C SER A 168 -10.00 -5.11 -10.57
N ALA A 169 -11.25 -4.75 -10.23
CA ALA A 169 -11.54 -3.72 -9.23
C ALA A 169 -11.05 -4.15 -7.83
N VAL A 170 -11.33 -5.40 -7.42
CA VAL A 170 -10.85 -5.93 -6.13
C VAL A 170 -9.32 -5.98 -6.08
N ALA A 171 -8.65 -6.35 -7.17
CA ALA A 171 -7.19 -6.33 -7.25
C ALA A 171 -6.62 -4.91 -7.15
N ALA A 172 -7.26 -3.93 -7.79
CA ALA A 172 -6.87 -2.52 -7.71
C ALA A 172 -7.06 -1.97 -6.29
N ASP A 173 -8.17 -2.28 -5.62
CA ASP A 173 -8.44 -1.89 -4.24
C ASP A 173 -7.43 -2.51 -3.26
N ALA A 174 -7.06 -3.78 -3.47
CA ALA A 174 -6.01 -4.44 -2.69
C ALA A 174 -4.65 -3.76 -2.86
N ALA A 175 -4.25 -3.46 -4.11
CA ALA A 175 -3.01 -2.74 -4.40
C ALA A 175 -3.00 -1.32 -3.81
N ALA A 176 -4.15 -0.62 -3.85
CA ALA A 176 -4.30 0.69 -3.24
C ALA A 176 -4.17 0.64 -1.71
N ALA A 177 -4.73 -0.39 -1.07
CA ALA A 177 -4.61 -0.63 0.37
C ALA A 177 -3.16 -0.93 0.78
N GLU A 178 -2.45 -1.77 0.02
CA GLU A 178 -1.03 -2.06 0.24
C GLU A 178 -0.17 -0.80 0.12
N ALA A 179 -0.40 0.01 -0.91
CA ALA A 179 0.29 1.29 -1.08
C ALA A 179 -0.02 2.30 0.04
N ALA A 180 -1.24 2.28 0.59
CA ALA A 180 -1.61 3.11 1.73
C ALA A 180 -0.91 2.67 3.02
N ALA A 181 -0.77 1.35 3.24
CA ALA A 181 -0.02 0.80 4.37
C ALA A 181 1.46 1.18 4.32
N GLN A 182 2.10 1.03 3.16
CA GLN A 182 3.51 1.43 2.96
C GLN A 182 3.73 2.92 3.26
N ARG A 183 2.83 3.80 2.79
CA ARG A 183 2.90 5.23 3.10
C ARG A 183 2.71 5.54 4.59
N ALA A 184 1.94 4.73 5.31
CA ALA A 184 1.77 4.89 6.74
C ALA A 184 3.06 4.50 7.49
N ASP A 185 3.70 3.40 7.10
CA ASP A 185 4.99 2.95 7.65
C ASP A 185 6.11 3.97 7.37
N GLU A 186 6.20 4.49 6.14
CA GLU A 186 7.16 5.54 5.78
C GLU A 186 6.95 6.82 6.61
N ARG A 187 5.70 7.23 6.81
CA ARG A 187 5.37 8.41 7.64
C ARG A 187 5.72 8.18 9.10
N ALA A 188 5.51 6.98 9.63
CA ALA A 188 5.91 6.62 10.99
C ALA A 188 7.44 6.69 11.15
N ALA A 189 8.19 6.13 10.20
CA ALA A 189 9.66 6.20 10.21
C ALA A 189 10.19 7.64 10.08
N ILE A 190 9.57 8.48 9.26
CA ILE A 190 9.90 9.91 9.18
C ILE A 190 9.60 10.61 10.50
N ALA A 191 8.44 10.34 11.12
CA ALA A 191 8.09 10.94 12.41
C ALA A 191 9.10 10.55 13.50
N GLU A 192 9.52 9.30 13.56
CA GLU A 192 10.55 8.81 14.50
C GLU A 192 11.91 9.49 14.25
N SER A 193 12.36 9.56 12.99
CA SER A 193 13.65 10.18 12.65
C SER A 193 13.71 11.69 12.87
N VAL A 194 12.57 12.39 12.89
CA VAL A 194 12.48 13.83 13.17
C VAL A 194 12.31 14.12 14.67
N THR A 195 11.75 13.19 15.44
CA THR A 195 11.48 13.38 16.88
C THR A 195 12.78 13.44 17.71
N GLU A 196 13.70 12.50 17.48
CA GLU A 196 15.01 12.44 18.15
C GLU A 196 15.85 13.74 18.01
N PRO A 197 16.10 14.29 16.82
CA PRO A 197 16.91 15.51 16.67
C PRO A 197 16.20 16.76 17.22
N LEU A 198 14.87 16.83 17.17
CA LEU A 198 14.12 17.93 17.77
C LEU A 198 14.23 17.92 19.29
N LEU A 199 14.13 16.75 19.93
CA LEU A 199 14.32 16.60 21.38
C LEU A 199 15.74 16.99 21.80
N LEU A 200 16.77 16.62 21.03
CA LEU A 200 18.15 17.01 21.35
C LEU A 200 18.34 18.53 21.28
N SER A 201 17.84 19.17 20.22
CA SER A 201 17.96 20.62 20.04
C SER A 201 17.24 21.45 21.11
N THR A 202 16.13 20.94 21.66
CA THR A 202 15.38 21.64 22.72
C THR A 202 16.05 21.47 24.08
N VAL A 203 16.65 20.30 24.35
CA VAL A 203 17.46 20.08 25.56
C VAL A 203 18.71 20.96 25.54
N ASP A 204 19.44 21.00 24.42
CA ASP A 204 20.63 21.87 24.28
C ASP A 204 20.28 23.35 24.48
N ALA A 205 19.14 23.80 23.94
CA ALA A 205 18.66 25.17 24.12
C ALA A 205 18.24 25.46 25.58
N GLN A 206 17.64 24.49 26.28
CA GLN A 206 17.30 24.62 27.70
C GLN A 206 18.54 24.68 28.58
N GLU A 207 19.53 23.82 28.34
CA GLU A 207 20.81 23.86 29.06
C GLU A 207 21.53 25.20 28.86
N ALA A 208 21.57 25.71 27.63
CA ALA A 208 22.14 27.02 27.35
C ALA A 208 21.41 28.17 28.09
N ALA A 209 20.08 28.09 28.20
CA ALA A 209 19.28 29.08 28.93
C ALA A 209 19.55 29.04 30.43
N ILE A 210 19.68 27.84 31.02
CA ILE A 210 20.05 27.67 32.44
C ILE A 210 21.43 28.26 32.69
N MET A 211 22.42 27.94 31.86
CA MET A 211 23.78 28.49 31.99
C MET A 211 23.82 30.02 31.89
N ALA A 212 23.01 30.61 31.01
CA ALA A 212 22.89 32.06 30.90
C ALA A 212 22.26 32.69 32.15
N GLN A 213 21.23 32.05 32.72
CA GLN A 213 20.58 32.51 33.94
C GLN A 213 21.51 32.40 35.16
N ASP A 214 22.28 31.32 35.27
CA ASP A 214 23.29 31.14 36.32
C ASP A 214 24.39 32.20 36.19
N SER A 215 24.84 32.49 34.97
CA SER A 215 25.81 33.56 34.71
C SER A 215 25.26 34.95 35.08
N GLN A 216 24.00 35.25 34.78
CA GLN A 216 23.36 36.51 35.20
C GLN A 216 23.24 36.60 36.73
N THR A 217 22.87 35.49 37.38
CA THR A 217 22.75 35.42 38.85
C THR A 217 24.11 35.63 39.51
N ALA A 218 25.18 35.02 38.98
CA ALA A 218 26.56 35.22 39.45
C ALA A 218 27.04 36.66 39.24
N ALA A 219 26.69 37.29 38.12
CA ALA A 219 26.99 38.70 37.86
C ALA A 219 26.26 39.63 38.84
N ALA A 220 24.98 39.38 39.12
CA ALA A 220 24.19 40.13 40.09
C ALA A 220 24.74 39.97 41.53
N ALA A 221 25.16 38.76 41.91
CA ALA A 221 25.83 38.49 43.19
C ALA A 221 27.18 39.20 43.29
N SER A 222 27.94 39.27 42.19
CA SER A 222 29.21 40.00 42.13
C SER A 222 28.98 41.51 42.26
N ALA A 223 27.94 42.05 41.62
CA ALA A 223 27.57 43.46 41.72
C ALA A 223 27.12 43.83 43.14
N SER A 224 26.33 42.98 43.81
CA SER A 224 25.92 43.22 45.20
C SER A 224 27.10 43.13 46.18
N ALA A 225 28.04 42.20 45.96
CA ALA A 225 29.28 42.12 46.73
C ALA A 225 30.17 43.37 46.54
N ALA A 226 30.25 43.90 45.31
CA ALA A 226 30.96 45.14 45.04
C ALA A 226 30.31 46.34 45.76
N ALA A 227 28.98 46.48 45.69
CA ALA A 227 28.25 47.54 46.39
C ALA A 227 28.39 47.44 47.92
N ALA A 228 28.39 46.23 48.48
CA ALA A 228 28.66 46.00 49.89
C ALA A 228 30.10 46.41 50.26
N SER A 229 31.07 46.11 49.40
CA SER A 229 32.48 46.51 49.60
C SER A 229 32.65 48.03 49.54
N GLU A 230 31.97 48.71 48.62
CA GLU A 230 31.94 50.18 48.54
C GLU A 230 31.33 50.80 49.80
N THR A 231 30.22 50.24 50.28
CA THR A 231 29.57 50.70 51.52
C THR A 231 30.49 50.50 52.74
N ALA A 232 31.18 49.36 52.83
CA ALA A 232 32.14 49.08 53.89
C ALA A 232 33.36 50.03 53.83
N ALA A 233 33.84 50.34 52.63
CA ALA A 233 34.92 51.32 52.43
C ALA A 233 34.48 52.74 52.83
N ALA A 234 33.25 53.15 52.48
CA ALA A 234 32.68 54.43 52.90
C ALA A 234 32.51 54.51 54.43
N GLY A 235 32.04 53.43 55.06
CA GLY A 235 31.97 53.32 56.52
C GLY A 235 33.34 53.47 57.18
N SER A 236 34.34 52.75 56.68
CA SER A 236 35.73 52.84 57.16
C SER A 236 36.31 54.25 57.00
N ALA A 237 36.01 54.94 55.90
CA ALA A 237 36.43 56.32 55.67
C ALA A 237 35.74 57.31 56.61
N ALA A 238 34.44 57.10 56.91
CA ALA A 238 33.70 57.92 57.87
C ALA A 238 34.22 57.75 59.30
N GLU A 239 34.56 56.52 59.71
CA GLU A 239 35.21 56.24 60.99
C GLU A 239 36.59 56.93 61.08
N ALA A 240 37.41 56.85 60.04
CA ALA A 240 38.69 57.54 59.99
C ALA A 240 38.54 59.08 60.05
N ALA A 241 37.52 59.65 59.41
CA ALA A 241 37.23 61.08 59.47
C ALA A 241 36.73 61.51 60.86
N ALA A 242 35.93 60.69 61.54
CA ALA A 242 35.50 60.93 62.91
C ALA A 242 36.70 60.92 63.87
N ASP A 243 37.60 59.95 63.73
CA ASP A 243 38.85 59.85 64.51
C ASP A 243 39.76 61.08 64.30
N ALA A 244 39.93 61.51 63.04
CA ALA A 244 40.65 62.74 62.71
C ALA A 244 39.99 64.00 63.32
N THR A 245 38.66 64.02 63.45
CA THR A 245 37.93 65.15 64.06
C THR A 245 38.09 65.17 65.58
N VAL A 246 38.07 64.01 66.23
CA VAL A 246 38.41 63.85 67.66
C VAL A 246 39.86 64.27 67.92
N SER A 247 40.78 63.95 67.01
CA SER A 247 42.17 64.43 67.06
C SER A 247 42.30 65.95 66.88
N ARG A 248 41.37 66.62 66.17
CA ARG A 248 41.37 68.09 66.01
C ARG A 248 40.88 68.84 67.25
N THR A 249 40.10 68.21 68.12
CA THR A 249 39.60 68.82 69.36
C THR A 249 40.48 68.56 70.58
N GLY A 250 41.46 67.64 70.48
CA GLY A 250 42.40 67.33 71.56
C GLY A 250 43.84 67.76 71.27
N GLY A 251 44.26 68.91 71.81
CA GLY A 251 45.66 69.19 72.14
C GLY A 251 46.50 69.96 71.11
N ASP A 252 47.19 70.99 71.60
CA ASP A 252 47.96 72.02 70.87
C ASP A 252 49.19 71.52 70.05
N ASP A 253 49.47 70.22 69.97
CA ASP A 253 50.59 69.64 69.23
C ASP A 253 50.27 69.34 67.73
N THR A 254 49.06 69.65 67.27
CA THR A 254 48.53 69.21 65.96
C THR A 254 48.96 70.06 64.75
N MET A 255 49.50 71.27 64.93
CA MET A 255 49.83 72.14 63.80
C MET A 255 51.05 71.66 62.97
N THR A 256 52.02 70.98 63.60
CA THR A 256 53.25 70.54 62.92
C THR A 256 53.05 69.24 62.15
N SER A 257 52.19 68.33 62.65
CA SER A 257 51.84 67.09 61.95
C SER A 257 50.86 67.31 60.80
N LEU A 258 49.95 68.30 60.90
CA LEU A 258 49.05 68.70 59.81
C LEU A 258 49.80 69.22 58.58
N TRP A 259 50.88 69.99 58.78
CA TRP A 259 51.70 70.47 57.67
C TRP A 259 52.44 69.32 56.96
N ILE A 260 52.99 68.37 57.73
CA ILE A 260 53.66 67.18 57.17
C ILE A 260 52.67 66.28 56.43
N ALA A 261 51.46 66.11 56.96
CA ALA A 261 50.40 65.34 56.31
C ALA A 261 49.92 65.99 55.00
N GLU A 262 49.78 67.32 54.96
CA GLU A 262 49.37 68.04 53.74
C GLU A 262 50.45 67.99 52.65
N VAL A 263 51.72 68.12 53.03
CA VAL A 263 52.86 67.95 52.11
C VAL A 263 52.91 66.53 51.54
N ASN A 264 52.68 65.51 52.38
CA ASN A 264 52.62 64.12 51.92
C ASN A 264 51.39 63.84 51.04
N ARG A 265 50.23 64.42 51.35
CA ARG A 265 49.01 64.33 50.51
C ARG A 265 49.26 64.91 49.12
N LEU A 266 49.92 66.06 49.03
CA LEU A 266 50.31 66.69 47.77
C LEU A 266 51.30 65.80 47.00
N ALA A 267 52.31 65.23 47.67
CA ALA A 267 53.26 64.30 47.05
C ALA A 267 52.58 63.03 46.49
N VAL A 268 51.68 62.41 47.26
CA VAL A 268 50.92 61.22 46.83
C VAL A 268 49.96 61.54 45.67
N SER A 269 49.29 62.70 45.70
CA SER A 269 48.43 63.13 44.59
C SER A 269 49.21 63.38 43.29
N GLY A 270 50.44 63.90 43.40
CA GLY A 270 51.36 64.05 42.27
C GLY A 270 51.80 62.69 41.71
N MET A 271 52.10 61.71 42.58
CA MET A 271 52.45 60.35 42.15
C MET A 271 51.27 59.61 41.51
N ALA A 272 50.04 59.80 42.01
CA ALA A 272 48.83 59.24 41.39
C ALA A 272 48.55 59.85 40.00
N ALA A 273 48.76 61.15 39.83
CA ALA A 273 48.66 61.81 38.53
C ALA A 273 49.72 61.31 37.53
N VAL A 274 50.96 61.07 37.99
CA VAL A 274 52.03 60.48 37.16
C VAL A 274 51.71 59.02 36.80
N ALA A 275 51.12 58.24 37.70
CA ALA A 275 50.69 56.86 37.42
C ALA A 275 49.53 56.81 36.42
N GLN A 276 48.53 57.69 36.54
CA GLN A 276 47.43 57.80 35.56
C GLN A 276 47.93 58.31 34.20
N ALA A 277 48.88 59.24 34.17
CA ALA A 277 49.54 59.66 32.94
C ALA A 277 50.35 58.53 32.29
N ALA A 278 50.98 57.66 33.09
CA ALA A 278 51.68 56.47 32.60
C ALA A 278 50.73 55.41 32.04
N GLU A 279 49.58 55.15 32.69
CA GLU A 279 48.57 54.20 32.20
C GLU A 279 47.92 54.70 30.89
N THR A 280 47.58 55.98 30.81
CA THR A 280 47.03 56.59 29.59
C THR A 280 48.07 56.65 28.47
N GLY A 281 49.34 56.92 28.77
CA GLY A 281 50.45 56.82 27.81
C GLY A 281 50.69 55.40 27.30
N ALA A 282 50.59 54.39 28.17
CA ALA A 282 50.71 52.98 27.79
C ALA A 282 49.55 52.51 26.90
N ARG A 283 48.30 52.93 27.21
CA ARG A 283 47.14 52.66 26.34
C ARG A 283 47.26 53.34 24.98
N ALA A 284 47.67 54.60 24.93
CA ALA A 284 47.88 55.31 23.66
C ALA A 284 49.00 54.67 22.80
N ALA A 285 50.07 54.18 23.43
CA ALA A 285 51.13 53.45 22.73
C ALA A 285 50.66 52.08 22.21
N ALA A 286 49.83 51.36 22.98
CA ALA A 286 49.22 50.11 22.56
C ALA A 286 48.26 50.31 21.37
N ASP A 287 47.42 51.36 21.42
CA ASP A 287 46.51 51.72 20.33
C ASP A 287 47.28 52.13 19.06
N ALA A 288 48.35 52.92 19.20
CA ALA A 288 49.22 53.29 18.08
C ALA A 288 49.89 52.06 17.44
N ALA A 289 50.34 51.10 18.27
CA ALA A 289 50.94 49.85 17.79
C ALA A 289 49.93 48.92 17.10
N LEU A 290 48.66 48.92 17.53
CA LEU A 290 47.57 48.21 16.86
C LEU A 290 47.26 48.84 15.49
N VAL A 291 47.15 50.17 15.44
CA VAL A 291 46.91 50.91 14.19
C VAL A 291 48.03 50.69 13.18
N GLU A 292 49.30 50.65 13.62
CA GLU A 292 50.43 50.40 12.72
C GLU A 292 50.45 48.96 12.21
N ARG A 293 50.10 47.97 13.05
CA ARG A 293 49.89 46.58 12.61
C ARG A 293 48.80 46.48 11.54
N LEU A 294 47.66 47.10 11.77
CA LEU A 294 46.54 47.12 10.80
C LEU A 294 46.95 47.80 9.48
N ARG A 295 47.78 48.85 9.52
CA ARG A 295 48.32 49.49 8.30
C ARG A 295 49.27 48.56 7.54
N THR A 296 50.15 47.84 8.23
CA THR A 296 51.04 46.87 7.58
C THR A 296 50.28 45.69 6.97
N GLU A 297 49.25 45.20 7.65
CA GLU A 297 48.36 44.15 7.11
C GLU A 297 47.57 44.65 5.89
N ALA A 298 47.05 45.89 5.94
CA ALA A 298 46.38 46.52 4.80
C ALA A 298 47.31 46.78 3.60
N ALA A 299 48.58 47.10 3.85
CA ALA A 299 49.60 47.25 2.81
C ALA A 299 49.98 45.90 2.18
N ALA A 300 50.07 44.83 2.98
CA ALA A 300 50.28 43.47 2.49
C ALA A 300 49.09 42.99 1.64
N ALA A 301 47.85 43.22 2.09
CA ALA A 301 46.64 42.91 1.32
C ALA A 301 46.55 43.70 0.00
N ARG A 302 46.97 44.97 -0.01
CA ARG A 302 47.07 45.77 -1.24
C ARG A 302 48.16 45.26 -2.19
N ALA A 303 49.28 44.77 -1.68
CA ALA A 303 50.34 44.18 -2.50
C ALA A 303 49.89 42.86 -3.14
N GLU A 304 49.19 41.99 -2.41
CA GLU A 304 48.57 40.77 -2.97
C GLU A 304 47.51 41.11 -4.03
N ALA A 305 46.65 42.11 -3.79
CA ALA A 305 45.67 42.56 -4.77
C ALA A 305 46.34 43.15 -6.05
N MET A 306 47.50 43.81 -5.91
CA MET A 306 48.23 44.40 -7.03
C MET A 306 48.98 43.35 -7.87
N VAL A 307 49.36 42.21 -7.28
CA VAL A 307 49.87 41.04 -8.02
C VAL A 307 48.77 40.37 -8.85
N VAL A 308 47.53 40.34 -8.36
CA VAL A 308 46.36 39.82 -9.11
C VAL A 308 45.95 40.76 -10.26
N VAL A 309 46.17 42.07 -10.13
CA VAL A 309 45.88 43.07 -11.17
C VAL A 309 47.05 43.22 -12.18
N GLY A 310 48.28 42.90 -11.79
CA GLY A 310 49.49 43.01 -12.64
C GLY A 310 49.67 41.93 -13.70
N SER A 311 48.82 40.89 -13.74
CA SER A 311 48.97 39.75 -14.67
C SER A 311 48.03 39.78 -15.90
N LYS A 312 47.46 40.93 -16.27
CA LYS A 312 46.75 41.09 -17.56
C LYS A 312 47.21 42.34 -18.31
N PRO A 313 48.23 42.23 -19.19
CA PRO A 313 48.65 43.33 -20.03
C PRO A 313 47.83 43.32 -21.34
N TRP A 314 47.46 44.52 -21.82
CA TRP A 314 46.91 44.81 -23.15
C TRP A 314 45.42 44.47 -23.41
N GLN A 315 44.51 45.37 -23.01
CA GLN A 315 43.40 45.73 -23.89
C GLN A 315 43.30 47.25 -24.00
N VAL A 316 43.57 47.71 -25.22
CA VAL A 316 43.46 49.08 -25.71
C VAL A 316 42.02 49.57 -25.53
N LEU A 317 41.81 50.66 -24.79
CA LEU A 317 40.52 51.37 -24.82
C LEU A 317 40.50 52.32 -26.03
N PRO A 318 39.41 52.37 -26.84
CA PRO A 318 39.38 53.14 -28.09
C PRO A 318 39.21 54.66 -27.89
N ASN A 319 39.65 55.43 -28.90
CA ASN A 319 39.75 56.90 -29.01
C ASN A 319 38.43 57.72 -28.97
N TRP A 320 37.36 57.27 -28.30
CA TRP A 320 36.11 58.04 -28.21
C TRP A 320 36.04 59.00 -27.01
N ALA A 321 37.01 58.95 -26.09
CA ALA A 321 37.03 59.81 -24.90
C ALA A 321 37.69 61.19 -25.13
N ALA A 322 37.98 61.58 -26.38
CA ALA A 322 38.71 62.80 -26.71
C ALA A 322 37.99 63.69 -27.74
N THR A 323 36.66 63.81 -27.69
CA THR A 323 35.93 64.94 -28.32
C THR A 323 34.46 64.95 -27.88
N GLY A 324 33.96 66.11 -27.44
CA GLY A 324 32.51 66.38 -27.43
C GLY A 324 31.98 67.09 -26.19
N ARG A 325 31.98 68.44 -26.26
CA ARG A 325 31.16 69.33 -25.42
C ARG A 325 29.66 69.10 -25.67
N ALA A 326 28.84 69.25 -24.64
CA ALA A 326 27.64 70.09 -24.60
C ALA A 326 27.11 70.14 -23.16
#